data_AF-A0A7K1EX75-F1
#
_entry.id   AF-A0A7K1EX75-F1
#
_cell.length_a   1.000
_cell.length_b   1.000
_cell.length_c   1.000
_cell.angle_alpha   90.00
_cell.angle_beta   90.00
_cell.angle_gamma   90.00
#
_symmetry.space_group_name_H-M   'P 1'
#
loop_
_entity.id
_entity.type
_entity.pdbx_description
1 polymer ?
#
loop_
_entity_poly.entity_id
_entity_poly.type
_entity_poly.pdbx_seq_one_letter_code
_entity_poly.pdbx_strand_id
1 'polypeptide(L)'
;MDFSLERIRTLEPDSDDEQYLLEISWLYNRIVLTGSQIPVIDLAYELVLSKEFIRECVTYSMELGFCTNPKHGTFGGCITPKALRKLK
;
A
#
# COMPACT_ATOMS: atom_id res chain seq x y z
N MET A 1 -14.17 -11.70 1.85
CA MET A 1 -14.00 -10.44 2.59
C MET A 1 -12.51 -10.24 2.79
N ASP A 2 -11.96 -9.17 2.24
CA ASP A 2 -10.53 -8.82 2.34
C ASP A 2 -10.16 -8.49 3.79
N PHE A 3 -9.49 -9.42 4.48
CA PHE A 3 -9.08 -9.29 5.88
C PHE A 3 -8.26 -8.00 6.15
N SER A 4 -7.46 -7.55 5.18
CA SER A 4 -6.68 -6.31 5.28
C SER A 4 -7.51 -5.03 5.16
N LEU A 5 -8.63 -5.03 4.43
CA LEU A 5 -9.52 -3.86 4.38
C LEU A 5 -10.26 -3.65 5.71
N GLU A 6 -10.65 -4.74 6.37
CA GLU A 6 -11.27 -4.64 7.69
C GLU A 6 -10.25 -4.21 8.74
N ARG A 7 -9.01 -4.74 8.69
CA ARG A 7 -7.92 -4.34 9.59
C ARG A 7 -7.55 -2.87 9.46
N ILE A 8 -7.32 -2.37 8.24
CA ILE A 8 -6.89 -0.97 8.07
C ILE A 8 -7.96 0.03 8.53
N ARG A 9 -9.24 -0.33 8.47
CA ARG A 9 -10.36 0.48 8.99
C ARG A 9 -10.42 0.53 10.52
N THR A 10 -9.76 -0.41 11.21
CA THR A 10 -9.62 -0.41 12.67
C THR A 10 -8.37 0.31 13.15
N LEU A 11 -7.43 0.60 12.25
CA LEU A 11 -6.22 1.36 12.54
C LEU A 11 -6.48 2.86 12.35
N GLU A 12 -5.82 3.68 13.17
CA GLU A 12 -5.76 5.11 12.91
C GLU A 12 -4.82 5.36 11.71
N PRO A 13 -5.22 6.20 10.73
CA PRO A 13 -4.32 6.55 9.63
C PRO A 13 -3.05 7.23 10.13
N ASP A 14 -1.91 6.55 9.97
CA ASP A 14 -0.61 7.04 10.41
C ASP A 14 0.47 6.64 9.38
N SER A 15 1.16 7.63 8.81
CA SER A 15 2.22 7.40 7.83
C SER A 15 3.55 6.97 8.47
N ASP A 16 3.69 7.04 9.80
CA ASP A 16 4.88 6.60 10.53
C ASP A 16 4.68 5.22 11.20
N ASP A 17 3.44 4.72 11.30
CA ASP A 17 3.16 3.42 11.91
C ASP A 17 3.50 2.25 10.97
N GLU A 18 4.42 1.38 11.42
CA GLU A 18 4.91 0.26 10.61
C GLU A 18 3.77 -0.70 10.21
N GLN A 19 2.82 -0.95 11.10
CA GLN A 19 1.73 -1.87 10.85
C GLN A 19 0.75 -1.30 9.82
N TYR A 20 0.44 -0.02 9.92
CA TYR A 20 -0.37 0.71 8.94
C TYR A 20 0.31 0.70 7.55
N LEU A 21 1.60 1.00 7.50
CA LEU A 21 2.38 0.96 6.25
C LEU A 21 2.42 -0.43 5.62
N LEU A 22 2.48 -1.51 6.43
CA LEU A 22 2.39 -2.88 5.94
C LEU A 22 1.03 -3.19 5.30
N GLU A 23 -0.08 -2.75 5.90
CA GLU A 23 -1.42 -2.90 5.31
C GLU A 23 -1.56 -2.07 4.02
N ILE A 24 -1.09 -0.82 4.02
CA ILE A 24 -1.06 0.04 2.82
C ILE A 24 -0.26 -0.64 1.71
N SER A 25 0.91 -1.20 2.02
CA SER A 25 1.75 -1.91 1.05
C SER A 25 1.01 -3.08 0.40
N TRP A 26 0.23 -3.82 1.19
CA TRP A 26 -0.55 -4.95 0.70
C TRP A 26 -1.70 -4.52 -0.21
N LEU A 27 -2.48 -3.52 0.23
CA LEU A 27 -3.61 -2.98 -0.54
C LEU A 27 -3.15 -2.31 -1.84
N TYR A 28 -2.06 -1.54 -1.76
CA TYR A 28 -1.41 -0.94 -2.92
C TYR A 28 -0.98 -2.01 -3.93
N ASN A 29 -0.29 -3.07 -3.46
CA ASN A 29 0.11 -4.17 -4.33
C ASN A 29 -1.10 -4.84 -4.99
N ARG A 30 -2.20 -5.04 -4.28
CA ARG A 30 -3.44 -5.60 -4.85
C ARG A 30 -3.95 -4.74 -6.00
N ILE A 31 -3.98 -3.42 -5.85
CA ILE A 31 -4.40 -2.47 -6.91
C ILE A 31 -3.42 -2.46 -8.09
N VAL A 32 -2.12 -2.55 -7.83
CA VAL A 32 -1.13 -2.69 -8.92
C VAL A 32 -1.37 -3.98 -9.71
N LEU A 33 -1.68 -5.08 -9.03
CA LEU A 33 -1.96 -6.37 -9.67
C LEU A 33 -3.27 -6.41 -10.45
N THR A 34 -4.23 -5.49 -10.23
CA THR A 34 -5.40 -5.36 -11.10
C THR A 34 -5.08 -4.68 -12.44
N GLY A 35 -3.88 -4.14 -12.60
CA GLY A 35 -3.46 -3.41 -13.80
C GLY A 35 -3.80 -1.92 -13.78
N SER A 36 -4.06 -1.34 -12.59
CA SER A 36 -4.28 0.10 -12.45
C SER A 36 -3.09 0.91 -13.00
N GLN A 37 -3.41 1.98 -13.73
CA GLN A 37 -2.42 2.96 -14.20
C GLN A 37 -2.17 4.09 -13.19
N ILE A 38 -3.00 4.20 -12.16
CA ILE A 38 -2.97 5.26 -11.15
C ILE A 38 -3.15 4.69 -9.73
N PRO A 39 -2.36 3.68 -9.31
CA PRO A 39 -2.65 2.87 -8.13
C PRO A 39 -2.73 3.65 -6.81
N VAL A 40 -1.98 4.76 -6.69
CA VAL A 40 -2.07 5.67 -5.53
C VAL A 40 -3.42 6.37 -5.44
N ILE A 41 -3.99 6.79 -6.57
CA ILE A 41 -5.27 7.51 -6.63
C ILE A 41 -6.40 6.52 -6.34
N ASP A 42 -6.36 5.35 -6.96
CA ASP A 42 -7.37 4.31 -6.75
C ASP A 42 -7.39 3.85 -5.29
N LEU A 43 -6.21 3.69 -4.67
CA LEU A 43 -6.12 3.34 -3.25
C LEU A 43 -6.68 4.44 -2.35
N ALA A 44 -6.35 5.70 -2.62
CA ALA A 44 -6.89 6.83 -1.88
C ALA A 44 -8.42 6.91 -1.96
N TYR A 45 -8.98 6.64 -3.14
CA TYR A 45 -10.42 6.56 -3.34
C TYR A 45 -11.03 5.41 -2.55
N GLU A 46 -10.42 4.22 -2.59
CA GLU A 46 -10.92 3.03 -1.88
C GLU A 46 -10.91 3.21 -0.35
N LEU A 47 -9.88 3.88 0.18
CA LEU A 47 -9.73 4.14 1.61
C LEU A 47 -10.42 5.41 2.09
N VAL A 48 -10.95 6.23 1.18
CA VAL A 48 -11.53 7.55 1.47
C VAL A 48 -10.53 8.44 2.22
N LEU A 49 -9.28 8.43 1.73
CA LEU A 49 -8.15 9.20 2.28
C LEU A 49 -7.60 10.17 1.22
N SER A 50 -6.77 11.13 1.64
CA SER A 50 -6.15 12.04 0.69
C SER A 50 -5.09 11.32 -0.14
N LYS A 51 -4.98 11.72 -1.41
CA LYS A 51 -3.97 11.21 -2.34
C LYS A 51 -2.56 11.47 -1.82
N GLU A 52 -2.35 12.65 -1.23
CA GLU A 52 -1.07 13.10 -0.69
C GLU A 52 -0.62 12.18 0.45
N PHE A 53 -1.52 11.83 1.37
CA PHE A 53 -1.25 10.92 2.46
C PHE A 53 -0.93 9.50 1.97
N ILE A 54 -1.73 8.96 1.05
CA ILE A 54 -1.45 7.63 0.48
C ILE A 54 -0.12 7.62 -0.28
N ARG A 55 0.19 8.70 -1.00
CA ARG A 55 1.50 8.82 -1.67
C ARG A 55 2.63 8.76 -0.66
N GLU A 56 2.53 9.50 0.44
CA GLU A 56 3.53 9.48 1.52
C GLU A 56 3.69 8.08 2.09
N CYS A 57 2.58 7.41 2.46
CA CYS A 57 2.60 6.04 2.96
C CYS A 57 3.27 5.06 1.98
N VAL A 58 2.98 5.18 0.68
CA VAL A 58 3.58 4.32 -0.36
C VAL A 58 5.08 4.62 -0.52
N THR A 59 5.48 5.89 -0.47
CA THR A 59 6.90 6.28 -0.49
C THR A 59 7.66 5.68 0.69
N TYR A 60 7.17 5.86 1.91
CA TYR A 60 7.80 5.30 3.11
C TYR A 60 7.80 3.77 3.09
N SER A 61 6.73 3.16 2.59
CA SER A 61 6.68 1.70 2.37
C SER A 61 7.77 1.22 1.40
N MET A 62 8.14 2.01 0.39
CA MET A 62 9.26 1.68 -0.50
C MET A 62 10.62 1.87 0.20
N GLU A 63 10.79 2.94 0.97
CA GLU A 63 12.01 3.22 1.73
C GLU A 63 12.29 2.13 2.80
N LEU A 64 11.24 1.64 3.47
CA LEU A 64 11.32 0.54 4.44
C LEU A 64 11.49 -0.84 3.78
N GLY A 65 11.38 -0.92 2.46
CA GLY A 65 11.49 -2.14 1.67
C GLY A 65 10.27 -3.06 1.78
N PHE A 66 9.10 -2.51 2.08
CA PHE A 66 7.82 -3.24 2.02
C PHE A 66 7.28 -3.34 0.60
N CYS A 67 7.49 -2.29 -0.20
CA CYS A 67 7.23 -2.28 -1.63
C CYS A 67 8.54 -2.15 -2.42
N THR A 68 8.59 -2.72 -3.61
CA THR A 68 9.66 -2.42 -4.57
C THR A 68 9.38 -1.09 -5.26
N ASN A 69 10.41 -0.46 -5.81
CA ASN A 69 10.21 0.59 -6.81
C ASN A 69 9.44 0.03 -8.03
N PRO A 70 8.66 0.87 -8.73
CA PRO A 70 8.02 0.47 -9.99
C PRO A 70 9.07 -0.01 -11.00
N LYS A 71 8.78 -1.12 -11.67
CA LYS A 71 9.62 -1.64 -12.75
C LYS A 71 9.25 -0.98 -14.07
N HIS A 72 10.17 -1.00 -15.02
CA HIS A 72 9.89 -0.52 -16.38
C HIS A 72 8.64 -1.21 -16.97
N GLY A 73 7.66 -0.42 -17.43
CA GLY A 73 6.39 -0.93 -17.97
C GLY A 73 5.31 -1.22 -16.92
N THR A 74 5.53 -0.88 -15.65
CA THR A 74 4.52 -0.97 -14.58
C THR A 74 4.21 0.40 -14.00
N PHE A 75 2.97 0.60 -13.55
CA PHE A 75 2.52 1.86 -12.95
C PHE A 75 2.65 1.89 -11.42
N GLY A 76 3.26 0.87 -10.83
CA GLY A 76 3.43 0.77 -9.39
C GLY A 76 4.43 -0.30 -8.94
N GLY A 77 4.72 -0.27 -7.64
CA GLY A 77 5.58 -1.24 -6.96
C GLY A 77 4.85 -2.53 -6.56
N CYS A 78 5.61 -3.60 -6.31
CA CYS A 78 5.07 -4.85 -5.77
C CYS A 78 5.46 -5.03 -4.31
N ILE A 79 4.61 -5.66 -3.52
CA ILE A 79 4.93 -6.01 -2.13
C ILE A 79 6.11 -7.00 -2.09
N THR A 80 7.02 -6.83 -1.13
CA THR A 80 8.18 -7.70 -0.99
C THR A 80 7.84 -8.97 -0.21
N PRO A 81 8.57 -10.09 -0.44
CA PRO A 81 8.44 -11.29 0.37
C PRO A 81 8.70 -11.05 1.87
N LYS A 82 9.51 -10.04 2.22
CA LYS A 82 9.77 -9.62 3.60
C LYS A 82 8.51 -9.06 4.25
N ALA A 83 7.82 -8.12 3.58
CA ALA A 83 6.56 -7.55 4.08
C ALA A 83 5.44 -8.58 4.17
N LEU A 84 5.30 -9.46 3.18
CA LEU A 84 4.30 -10.55 3.21
C LEU A 84 4.46 -11.47 4.42
N ARG A 85 5.68 -11.69 4.91
CA ARG A 85 5.91 -12.50 6.12
C ARG A 85 5.49 -11.78 7.40
N LYS A 86 5.52 -10.44 7.41
CA LYS A 86 5.12 -9.61 8.56
C LYS A 86 3.60 -9.43 8.68
N LEU A 87 2.85 -9.64 7.59
CA LEU A 87 1.39 -9.54 7.57
C LEU A 87 0.66 -10.75 8.17
N LYS A 88 1.40 -11.80 8.56
CA LYS A 88 0.88 -13.06 9.11
C LYS A 88 0.27 -12.92 10.50
#